data_AF-A0A845YNB0-F1
#
_entry.id   AF-A0A845YNB0-F1
#
_cell.length_a   1.000
_cell.length_b   1.000
_cell.length_c   1.000
_cell.angle_alpha   90.00
_cell.angle_beta   90.00
_cell.angle_gamma   90.00
#
_symmetry.space_group_name_H-M   'P 1'
#
loop_
_entity.id
_entity.type
_entity.pdbx_description
1 polymer ?
#
loop_
_entity_poly.entity_id
_entity_poly.type
_entity_poly.pdbx_seq_one_letter_code
_entity_poly.pdbx_strand_id
1 'polypeptide(L)'
;MTIFSARPSEQAEDQWRYQLDQFVKNNQQELAALAWGLFLERGDRDDIIGVDIKPKPHFVYCPRAAIKTLNHKVDNKIQEILGVVDAHQPEREVLIIGIGNGQLKLILFEPEPSPAVCFEQVSENVDTLLARLEEQLALTIQPVEK
;
A
#
# COMPACT_ATOMS: atom_id res chain seq x y z
N MET A 1 -25.96 31.17 5.15
CA MET A 1 -25.62 29.86 4.56
C MET A 1 -24.13 29.90 4.24
N THR A 2 -23.29 29.39 5.13
CA THR A 2 -21.83 29.47 4.98
C THR A 2 -21.39 28.25 4.17
N ILE A 3 -20.92 28.48 2.96
CA ILE A 3 -20.35 27.43 2.09
C ILE A 3 -18.96 27.13 2.67
N PHE A 4 -18.76 25.92 3.21
CA PHE A 4 -17.45 25.44 3.61
C PHE A 4 -16.70 25.00 2.35
N SER A 5 -15.86 25.87 1.81
CA SER A 5 -14.82 25.46 0.85
C SER A 5 -13.77 24.66 1.61
N ALA A 6 -13.58 23.38 1.27
CA ALA A 6 -12.52 22.55 1.83
C ALA A 6 -11.16 23.25 1.65
N ARG A 7 -10.28 23.14 2.66
CA ARG A 7 -8.95 23.74 2.57
C ARG A 7 -8.13 22.96 1.51
N PRO A 8 -7.22 23.60 0.76
CA PRO A 8 -6.37 22.92 -0.22
C PRO A 8 -5.63 21.69 0.34
N SER A 9 -5.31 21.68 1.64
CA SER A 9 -4.71 20.52 2.33
C SER A 9 -5.65 19.32 2.45
N GLU A 10 -6.95 19.54 2.70
CA GLU A 10 -7.96 18.47 2.79
C GLU A 10 -8.21 17.86 1.40
N GLN A 11 -8.25 18.69 0.36
CA GLN A 11 -8.36 18.22 -1.02
C GLN A 11 -7.15 17.38 -1.45
N ALA A 12 -5.94 17.82 -1.06
CA ALA A 12 -4.72 17.08 -1.34
C ALA A 12 -4.63 15.75 -0.57
N GLU A 13 -5.11 15.72 0.68
CA GLU A 13 -5.19 14.52 1.51
C GLU A 13 -6.16 13.48 0.93
N ASP A 14 -7.31 13.91 0.41
CA ASP A 14 -8.28 12.99 -0.19
C ASP A 14 -7.84 12.51 -1.59
N GLN A 15 -7.11 13.34 -2.35
CA GLN A 15 -6.72 13.02 -3.72
C GLN A 15 -5.75 11.84 -3.81
N TRP A 16 -4.65 11.83 -3.03
CA TRP A 16 -3.67 10.73 -3.13
C TRP A 16 -4.29 9.40 -2.68
N ARG A 17 -5.17 9.44 -1.68
CA ARG A 17 -5.89 8.26 -1.17
C ARG A 17 -6.80 7.71 -2.26
N TYR A 18 -7.54 8.59 -2.95
CA TYR A 18 -8.40 8.19 -4.07
C TYR A 18 -7.58 7.63 -5.24
N GLN A 19 -6.49 8.29 -5.64
CA GLN A 19 -5.62 7.81 -6.72
C GLN A 19 -5.01 6.45 -6.38
N LEU A 20 -4.59 6.24 -5.13
CA LEU A 20 -4.10 4.95 -4.67
C LEU A 20 -5.19 3.86 -4.72
N ASP A 21 -6.46 4.18 -4.40
CA ASP A 21 -7.56 3.21 -4.58
C ASP A 21 -7.77 2.86 -6.05
N GLN A 22 -7.69 3.83 -6.96
CA GLN A 22 -7.82 3.57 -8.39
C GLN A 22 -6.68 2.70 -8.90
N PHE A 23 -5.44 3.00 -8.46
CA PHE A 23 -4.28 2.16 -8.76
C PHE A 23 -4.49 0.72 -8.29
N VAL A 24 -4.95 0.52 -7.05
CA VAL A 24 -5.20 -0.82 -6.50
C VAL A 24 -6.29 -1.55 -7.30
N LYS A 25 -7.42 -0.89 -7.56
CA LYS A 25 -8.53 -1.48 -8.32
C LYS A 25 -8.12 -1.93 -9.72
N ASN A 26 -7.26 -1.16 -10.39
CA ASN A 26 -6.85 -1.43 -11.75
C ASN A 26 -5.73 -2.48 -11.86
N ASN A 27 -5.07 -2.84 -10.75
CA ASN A 27 -3.90 -3.71 -10.76
C ASN A 27 -3.98 -4.81 -9.68
N GLN A 28 -5.19 -5.26 -9.31
CA GLN A 28 -5.37 -6.20 -8.20
C GLN A 28 -4.60 -7.52 -8.39
N GLN A 29 -4.63 -8.07 -9.61
CA GLN A 29 -3.96 -9.34 -9.93
C GLN A 29 -2.44 -9.18 -9.85
N GLU A 30 -1.89 -8.12 -10.44
CA GLU A 30 -0.47 -7.79 -10.38
C GLU A 30 0.00 -7.49 -8.96
N LEU A 31 -0.81 -6.80 -8.16
CA LEU A 31 -0.49 -6.52 -6.76
C LEU A 31 -0.53 -7.77 -5.91
N ALA A 32 -1.45 -8.69 -6.18
CA ALA A 32 -1.49 -10.00 -5.54
C ALA A 32 -0.25 -10.83 -5.88
N ALA A 33 0.13 -10.85 -7.16
CA ALA A 33 1.36 -11.48 -7.62
C ALA A 33 2.60 -10.86 -6.96
N LEU A 34 2.71 -9.52 -6.93
CA LEU A 34 3.84 -8.83 -6.31
C LEU A 34 3.90 -9.13 -4.81
N ALA A 35 2.77 -9.07 -4.12
CA ALA A 35 2.72 -9.29 -2.69
C ALA A 35 3.20 -10.70 -2.32
N TRP A 36 2.79 -11.69 -3.10
CA TRP A 36 3.26 -13.06 -2.96
C TRP A 36 4.74 -13.21 -3.27
N GLY A 37 5.21 -12.65 -4.38
CA GLY A 37 6.63 -12.70 -4.76
C GLY A 37 7.56 -12.11 -3.70
N LEU A 38 7.22 -10.92 -3.18
CA LEU A 38 7.96 -10.27 -2.11
C LEU A 38 7.86 -11.03 -0.78
N PHE A 39 6.75 -11.71 -0.52
CA PHE A 39 6.62 -12.61 0.63
C PHE A 39 7.59 -13.81 0.54
N LEU A 40 7.74 -14.40 -0.64
CA LEU A 40 8.70 -15.48 -0.84
C LEU A 40 10.16 -14.99 -0.68
N GLU A 41 10.49 -13.82 -1.24
CA GLU A 41 11.84 -13.25 -1.15
C GLU A 41 12.24 -12.77 0.24
N ARG A 42 11.27 -12.34 1.06
CA ARG A 42 11.57 -11.83 2.40
C ARG A 42 11.91 -12.94 3.40
N GLY A 43 11.47 -14.17 3.16
CA GLY A 43 11.69 -15.31 4.06
C GLY A 43 11.15 -15.04 5.46
N ASP A 44 11.99 -15.20 6.49
CA ASP A 44 11.62 -15.00 7.89
C ASP A 44 11.47 -13.52 8.31
N ARG A 45 11.67 -12.57 7.38
CA ARG A 45 11.49 -11.14 7.68
C ARG A 45 10.00 -10.80 7.84
N ASP A 46 9.68 -10.16 8.95
CA ASP A 46 8.33 -9.73 9.34
C ASP A 46 8.00 -8.34 8.78
N ASP A 47 8.37 -8.12 7.51
CA ASP A 47 8.16 -6.87 6.80
C ASP A 47 6.81 -6.90 6.05
N ILE A 48 6.07 -5.80 6.12
CA ILE A 48 4.83 -5.58 5.38
C ILE A 48 5.13 -4.72 4.15
N ILE A 49 4.35 -4.85 3.09
CA ILE A 49 4.51 -4.00 1.91
C ILE A 49 3.88 -2.64 2.19
N GLY A 50 4.62 -1.59 1.87
CA GLY A 50 4.14 -0.22 1.91
C GLY A 50 4.23 0.44 0.54
N VAL A 51 3.52 1.56 0.40
CA VAL A 51 3.65 2.50 -0.72
C VAL A 51 3.94 3.87 -0.13
N ASP A 52 5.16 4.39 -0.35
CA ASP A 52 5.47 5.78 -0.01
C ASP A 52 5.11 6.67 -1.19
N ILE A 53 4.24 7.64 -0.95
CA ILE A 53 3.70 8.54 -1.97
C ILE A 53 4.71 9.63 -2.35
N LYS A 54 5.72 9.90 -1.50
CA LYS A 54 6.63 11.05 -1.68
C LYS A 54 8.11 10.63 -1.67
N PRO A 55 8.98 11.35 -2.41
CA PRO A 55 8.69 12.41 -3.38
C PRO A 55 8.15 11.87 -4.72
N LYS A 56 8.42 10.60 -5.04
CA LYS A 56 7.84 9.83 -6.14
C LYS A 56 7.19 8.58 -5.54
N PRO A 57 5.96 8.22 -5.92
CA PRO A 57 5.32 6.98 -5.48
C PRO A 57 6.18 5.75 -5.78
N HIS A 58 6.46 4.93 -4.76
CA HIS A 58 7.22 3.68 -4.91
C HIS A 58 6.88 2.68 -3.79
N PHE A 59 7.20 1.40 -3.99
CA PHE A 59 6.99 0.39 -2.95
C PHE A 59 8.15 0.38 -1.96
N VAL A 60 7.83 0.09 -0.71
CA VAL A 60 8.81 -0.01 0.38
C VAL A 60 8.51 -1.22 1.25
N TYR A 61 9.52 -1.76 1.90
CA TYR A 61 9.31 -2.66 3.04
C TYR A 61 9.08 -1.85 4.30
N CYS A 62 8.00 -2.16 5.01
CA CYS A 62 7.63 -1.55 6.27
C CYS A 62 7.78 -2.61 7.39
N PRO A 63 8.87 -2.56 8.17
CA PRO A 63 9.06 -3.50 9.26
C PRO A 63 7.92 -3.39 10.26
N ARG A 64 7.35 -4.52 10.67
CA ARG A 64 6.30 -4.56 11.71
C ARG A 64 6.73 -3.85 12.99
N ALA A 65 8.00 -3.92 13.38
CA ALA A 65 8.55 -3.22 14.53
C ALA A 65 8.46 -1.67 14.39
N ALA A 66 8.58 -1.14 13.18
CA ALA A 66 8.42 0.28 12.90
C ALA A 66 6.96 0.72 13.08
N ILE A 67 6.00 -0.09 12.65
CA ILE A 67 4.56 0.15 12.84
C ILE A 67 4.20 0.15 14.33
N LYS A 68 4.71 -0.83 15.10
CA LYS A 68 4.55 -0.88 16.57
C LYS A 68 5.10 0.36 17.25
N THR A 69 6.31 0.78 16.84
CA THR A 69 6.96 1.99 17.36
C THR A 69 6.15 3.24 17.03
N LEU A 70 5.63 3.35 15.81
CA LEU A 70 4.77 4.46 15.40
C LEU A 70 3.50 4.49 16.25
N ASN A 71 2.83 3.34 16.44
CA ASN A 71 1.62 3.25 17.26
C ASN A 71 1.85 3.77 18.68
N HIS A 72 2.98 3.40 19.30
CA HIS A 72 3.36 3.92 20.61
C HIS A 72 3.57 5.45 20.60
N LYS A 73 4.26 5.98 19.58
CA LYS A 73 4.51 7.43 19.43
C LYS A 73 3.25 8.26 19.19
N VAL A 74 2.19 7.65 18.68
CA VAL A 74 0.90 8.33 18.44
C VAL A 74 -0.15 7.96 19.48
N ASP A 75 0.27 7.63 20.71
CA ASP A 75 -0.62 7.30 21.84
C ASP A 75 -1.62 6.17 21.52
N ASN A 76 -1.16 5.14 20.81
CA ASN A 76 -1.93 3.99 20.36
C ASN A 76 -3.09 4.30 19.40
N LYS A 77 -3.07 5.46 18.71
CA LYS A 77 -4.13 5.88 17.78
C LYS A 77 -4.26 5.03 16.53
N ILE A 78 -3.27 4.19 16.20
CA ILE A 78 -3.29 3.30 15.02
C ILE A 78 -3.33 1.82 15.42
N GLN A 79 -3.86 1.51 16.61
CA GLN A 79 -3.97 0.14 17.12
C GLN A 79 -4.75 -0.80 16.19
N GLU A 80 -5.75 -0.27 15.47
CA GLU A 80 -6.51 -1.05 14.49
C GLU A 80 -5.63 -1.50 13.31
N ILE A 81 -4.80 -0.60 12.76
CA ILE A 81 -3.83 -0.93 11.70
C ILE A 81 -2.88 -2.03 12.20
N LEU A 82 -2.38 -1.90 13.43
CA LEU A 82 -1.52 -2.92 14.03
C LEU A 82 -2.27 -4.27 14.17
N GLY A 83 -3.52 -4.26 14.58
CA GLY A 83 -4.35 -5.47 14.67
C GLY A 83 -4.51 -6.17 13.32
N VAL A 84 -4.70 -5.43 12.22
CA VAL A 84 -4.79 -6.01 10.87
C VAL A 84 -3.44 -6.59 10.44
N VAL A 85 -2.35 -5.87 10.67
CA VAL A 85 -0.98 -6.37 10.40
C VAL A 85 -0.70 -7.67 11.16
N ASP A 86 -1.20 -7.78 12.40
CA ASP A 86 -1.04 -8.96 13.25
C ASP A 86 -1.85 -10.18 12.78
N ALA A 87 -2.99 -9.95 12.14
CA ALA A 87 -3.87 -11.00 11.65
C ALA A 87 -3.60 -11.41 10.18
N HIS A 88 -2.64 -10.75 9.52
CA HIS A 88 -2.43 -10.85 8.09
C HIS A 88 -2.05 -12.27 7.62
N GLN A 89 -2.70 -12.76 6.56
CA GLN A 89 -2.45 -14.05 5.92
C GLN A 89 -2.01 -13.90 4.45
N PRO A 90 -0.69 -13.85 4.15
CA PRO A 90 -0.17 -13.62 2.80
C PRO A 90 -0.64 -14.63 1.74
N GLU A 91 -1.00 -15.84 2.16
CA GLU A 91 -1.55 -16.93 1.32
C GLU A 91 -2.94 -16.60 0.74
N ARG A 92 -3.67 -15.67 1.37
CA ARG A 92 -5.08 -15.41 1.08
C ARG A 92 -5.36 -13.98 0.68
N GLU A 93 -4.65 -13.02 1.24
CA GLU A 93 -4.99 -11.61 1.09
C GLU A 93 -3.75 -10.77 0.78
N VAL A 94 -3.98 -9.58 0.26
CA VAL A 94 -2.97 -8.56 0.02
C VAL A 94 -3.14 -7.48 1.06
N LEU A 95 -2.07 -7.19 1.80
CA LEU A 95 -1.99 -6.09 2.75
C LEU A 95 -0.92 -5.09 2.30
N ILE A 96 -1.35 -3.84 2.08
CA ILE A 96 -0.45 -2.72 1.73
C ILE A 96 -0.75 -1.53 2.65
N ILE A 97 0.31 -0.85 3.10
CA ILE A 97 0.20 0.40 3.86
C ILE A 97 0.65 1.58 2.98
N GLY A 98 -0.30 2.40 2.54
CA GLY A 98 -0.01 3.68 1.89
C GLY A 98 0.44 4.73 2.91
N ILE A 99 1.53 5.44 2.62
CA ILE A 99 2.14 6.45 3.49
C ILE A 99 2.23 7.76 2.71
N GLY A 100 1.50 8.78 3.15
CA GLY A 100 1.45 10.05 2.44
C GLY A 100 0.96 11.18 3.33
N ASN A 101 1.56 12.37 3.21
CA ASN A 101 1.13 13.59 3.92
C ASN A 101 1.00 13.42 5.46
N GLY A 102 1.84 12.58 6.08
CA GLY A 102 1.77 12.30 7.52
C GLY A 102 0.59 11.39 7.93
N GLN A 103 -0.09 10.80 6.96
CA GLN A 103 -1.22 9.89 7.13
C GLN A 103 -0.85 8.49 6.66
N LEU A 104 -1.56 7.51 7.20
CA LEU A 104 -1.53 6.13 6.75
C LEU A 104 -2.86 5.77 6.08
N LYS A 105 -2.78 4.91 5.07
CA LYS A 105 -3.92 4.27 4.45
C LYS A 105 -3.71 2.78 4.42
N LEU A 106 -4.63 2.04 5.02
CA LEU A 106 -4.67 0.58 4.93
C LEU A 106 -5.35 0.16 3.62
N ILE A 107 -4.73 -0.77 2.91
CA ILE A 107 -5.31 -1.47 1.76
C ILE A 107 -5.29 -2.95 2.10
N LEU A 108 -6.47 -3.56 2.11
CA LEU A 108 -6.65 -4.98 2.38
C LEU A 108 -7.68 -5.53 1.39
N PHE A 109 -7.34 -6.60 0.67
CA PHE A 109 -8.28 -7.32 -0.18
C PHE A 109 -7.88 -8.78 -0.36
N GLU A 110 -8.86 -9.66 -0.52
CA GLU A 110 -8.66 -11.05 -0.96
C GLU A 110 -8.80 -11.10 -2.49
N PRO A 111 -7.72 -11.35 -3.27
CA PRO A 111 -7.79 -11.46 -4.72
C PRO A 111 -8.42 -12.79 -5.15
N GLU A 112 -9.06 -12.77 -6.32
CA GLU A 112 -9.50 -13.97 -7.02
C GLU A 112 -8.87 -14.00 -8.42
N PRO A 113 -7.92 -14.92 -8.71
CA PRO A 113 -7.47 -16.05 -7.89
C PRO A 113 -6.52 -15.65 -6.75
N SER A 114 -6.11 -16.62 -5.91
CA SER A 114 -5.25 -16.38 -4.74
C SER A 114 -3.90 -15.73 -5.11
N PRO A 115 -3.18 -15.09 -4.17
CA PRO A 115 -1.90 -14.44 -4.43
C PRO A 115 -0.86 -15.34 -5.12
N ALA A 116 -0.74 -16.60 -4.67
CA ALA A 116 0.16 -17.57 -5.28
C ALA A 116 -0.17 -17.86 -6.75
N VAL A 117 -1.46 -18.04 -7.06
CA VAL A 117 -1.92 -18.28 -8.43
C VAL A 117 -1.75 -17.02 -9.29
N CYS A 118 -2.04 -15.84 -8.74
CA CYS A 118 -1.76 -14.57 -9.41
C CYS A 118 -0.27 -14.47 -9.78
N PHE A 119 0.63 -14.88 -8.89
CA PHE A 119 2.08 -14.87 -9.15
C PHE A 119 2.46 -15.80 -10.31
N GLU A 120 1.96 -17.04 -10.31
CA GLU A 120 2.18 -18.00 -11.39
C GLU A 120 1.63 -17.50 -12.75
N GLN A 121 0.53 -16.76 -12.76
CA GLN A 121 -0.11 -16.27 -13.97
C GLN A 121 0.54 -15.01 -14.55
N VAL A 122 1.06 -14.14 -13.69
CA VAL A 122 1.50 -12.78 -14.07
C VAL A 122 3.01 -12.66 -14.17
N SER A 123 3.79 -13.44 -13.41
CA SER A 123 5.20 -13.17 -13.18
C SER A 123 6.15 -14.16 -13.87
N GLU A 124 7.08 -13.61 -14.66
CA GLU A 124 8.34 -14.27 -14.99
C GLU A 124 9.43 -13.97 -13.93
N ASN A 125 9.35 -12.81 -13.25
CA ASN A 125 10.27 -12.34 -12.20
C ASN A 125 9.65 -11.19 -11.36
N VAL A 126 9.91 -11.17 -10.03
CA VAL A 126 9.46 -10.15 -9.07
C VAL A 126 9.95 -8.74 -9.41
N ASP A 127 11.24 -8.56 -9.74
CA ASP A 127 11.83 -7.25 -10.03
C ASP A 127 11.16 -6.56 -11.23
N THR A 128 10.81 -7.35 -12.26
CA THR A 128 10.14 -6.83 -13.45
C THR A 128 8.71 -6.41 -13.14
N LEU A 129 8.01 -7.20 -12.32
CA LEU A 129 6.65 -6.89 -11.88
C LEU A 129 6.64 -5.63 -11.00
N LEU A 130 7.60 -5.52 -10.08
CA LEU A 130 7.79 -4.35 -9.22
C LEU A 130 8.01 -3.09 -10.05
N ALA A 131 8.98 -3.12 -10.97
CA ALA A 131 9.30 -1.97 -11.82
C ALA A 131 8.08 -1.50 -12.63
N ARG A 132 7.33 -2.43 -13.23
CA ARG A 132 6.10 -2.11 -13.98
C ARG A 132 5.03 -1.48 -13.10
N LEU A 133 4.81 -2.02 -11.90
CA LEU A 133 3.83 -1.47 -10.96
C LEU A 133 4.25 -0.08 -10.45
N GLU A 134 5.54 0.17 -10.23
CA GLU A 134 6.03 1.51 -9.86
C GLU A 134 5.86 2.53 -10.98
N GLU A 135 6.04 2.14 -12.24
CA GLU A 135 5.73 3.00 -13.39
C GLU A 135 4.25 3.37 -13.42
N GLN A 136 3.35 2.38 -13.29
CA GLN A 136 1.91 2.61 -13.25
C GLN A 136 1.48 3.45 -12.04
N LEU A 137 2.11 3.23 -10.88
CA LEU A 137 1.86 3.99 -9.66
C LEU A 137 2.23 5.47 -9.86
N ALA A 138 3.39 5.74 -10.46
CA ALA A 138 3.84 7.10 -10.77
C ALA A 138 2.95 7.81 -11.80
N LEU A 139 2.35 7.07 -12.74
CA LEU A 139 1.37 7.62 -13.70
C LEU A 139 0.02 7.93 -13.05
N THR A 140 -0.39 7.14 -12.06
CA THR A 140 -1.71 7.24 -11.43
C THR A 140 -1.72 8.30 -10.32
N ILE A 141 -0.66 8.37 -9.52
CA ILE A 141 -0.57 9.26 -8.37
C ILE A 141 0.18 10.51 -8.78
N GLN A 142 -0.61 11.53 -9.16
CA GLN A 142 -0.07 12.84 -9.53
C GLN A 142 0.16 13.69 -8.28
N PRO A 143 1.31 14.39 -8.17
CA PRO A 143 1.51 15.34 -7.10
C PRO A 143 0.48 16.46 -7.21
N VAL A 144 -0.05 16.88 -6.06
CA VAL A 144 -0.88 18.09 -5.99
C VAL A 144 0.06 19.28 -6.19
N GLU A 145 -0.08 19.97 -7.33
CA GLU A 145 0.61 21.23 -7.56
C GLU A 145 0.23 22.21 -6.44
N LYS A 146 1.24 22.85 -5.84
CA LYS A 146 1.08 23.83 -4.76
C LYS A 146 0.60 25.17 -5.28
#